data_AF-A0AB39K9P5-F1
#
_entry.id   AF-A0AB39K9P5-F1
#
_cell.length_a   1.000
_cell.length_b   1.000
_cell.length_c   1.000
_cell.angle_alpha   90.00
_cell.angle_beta   90.00
_cell.angle_gamma   90.00
#
_symmetry.space_group_name_H-M   'P 1'
#
loop_
_entity.id
_entity.type
_entity.pdbx_description
1 polymer ?
#
loop_
_entity_poly.entity_id
_entity_poly.type
_entity_poly.pdbx_seq_one_letter_code
_entity_poly.pdbx_strand_id
1 'polypeptide(L)'
;MSDKNLRNPYSRNIPDTSPAWDAYPTEQKVCEITEPLCNDHIKVRNYTMVRPYNFMMNIQHWAEVENTIELLMAVRFGMEWDVNKLPESNMADPAFHTRMYITFHNYVLKHAMKEGARIVGEFQQTAFKVRFLSTFAVDELLELRNLSKFDQGKEIYSKIEDLKDTFAKLNAAKASTDLAQLRMNDGPLFINREMFKKVFNQDFNPKMIQIMKQNREYLGDPVNVREKGLY
;
A
#
# COMPACT_ATOMS: atom_id res chain seq x y z
N MET A 1 14.07 -12.77 6.90
CA MET A 1 13.51 -14.07 7.36
C MET A 1 14.11 -15.13 6.45
N SER A 2 14.64 -16.26 6.95
CA SER A 2 15.11 -17.32 6.03
C SER A 2 13.89 -18.07 5.48
N ASP A 3 13.82 -18.32 4.17
CA ASP A 3 12.71 -19.00 3.48
C ASP A 3 12.32 -20.36 4.09
N LYS A 4 13.18 -20.96 4.91
CA LYS A 4 12.97 -22.26 5.59
C LYS A 4 11.78 -22.29 6.57
N ASN A 5 11.25 -21.14 6.99
CA ASN A 5 10.13 -21.05 7.95
C ASN A 5 8.79 -20.66 7.31
N LEU A 6 8.74 -20.48 5.99
CA LEU A 6 7.51 -20.09 5.31
C LEU A 6 6.53 -21.26 5.22
N ARG A 7 5.24 -20.96 5.34
CA ARG A 7 4.17 -21.95 5.14
C ARG A 7 4.00 -22.30 3.67
N ASN A 8 3.27 -23.39 3.42
CA ASN A 8 3.01 -23.90 2.08
C ASN A 8 2.35 -22.84 1.17
N PRO A 9 3.01 -22.39 0.09
CA PRO A 9 2.49 -21.33 -0.78
C PRO A 9 1.33 -21.82 -1.68
N TYR A 10 1.05 -23.13 -1.75
CA TYR A 10 -0.14 -23.69 -2.40
C TYR A 10 -1.39 -23.66 -1.51
N SER A 11 -1.26 -23.24 -0.25
CA SER A 11 -2.40 -23.06 0.66
C SER A 11 -3.40 -22.06 0.06
N ARG A 12 -4.70 -22.33 0.26
CA ARG A 12 -5.78 -21.37 -0.05
C ARG A 12 -6.16 -20.49 1.14
N ASN A 13 -5.52 -20.71 2.28
CA ASN A 13 -5.78 -19.98 3.51
C ASN A 13 -4.50 -19.31 3.99
N ILE A 14 -4.61 -18.04 4.37
CA ILE A 14 -3.56 -17.34 5.12
C ILE A 14 -3.42 -18.00 6.50
N PRO A 15 -2.19 -18.29 6.98
CA PRO A 15 -2.00 -18.88 8.31
C PRO A 15 -2.56 -17.99 9.43
N ASP A 16 -3.16 -18.58 10.47
CA ASP A 16 -3.71 -17.79 11.60
C ASP A 16 -2.64 -16.96 12.34
N THR A 17 -1.39 -17.42 12.31
CA THR A 17 -0.24 -16.72 12.91
C THR A 17 0.34 -15.62 12.02
N SER A 18 -0.33 -15.29 10.90
CA SER A 18 0.15 -14.33 9.92
C SER A 18 -0.10 -12.89 10.39
N PRO A 19 0.91 -12.00 10.33
CA PRO A 19 0.73 -10.57 10.61
C PRO A 19 -0.37 -9.89 9.79
N ALA A 20 -0.67 -10.43 8.60
CA ALA A 20 -1.77 -9.98 7.74
C ALA A 20 -3.10 -9.77 8.49
N TRP A 21 -3.42 -10.62 9.47
CA TRP A 21 -4.69 -10.54 10.20
C TRP A 21 -4.78 -9.32 11.13
N ASP A 22 -3.65 -8.79 11.59
CA ASP A 22 -3.60 -7.55 12.39
C ASP A 22 -3.82 -6.29 11.55
N ALA A 23 -3.89 -6.44 10.23
CA ALA A 23 -3.93 -5.36 9.26
C ALA A 23 -5.06 -5.53 8.24
N TYR A 24 -6.13 -6.23 8.61
CA TYR A 24 -7.29 -6.33 7.76
C TYR A 24 -7.83 -4.92 7.40
N PRO A 25 -8.06 -4.61 6.11
CA PRO A 25 -8.58 -3.31 5.69
C PRO A 25 -9.84 -2.89 6.46
N THR A 26 -9.85 -1.66 6.95
CA THR A 26 -11.02 -1.08 7.61
C THR A 26 -11.87 -0.29 6.62
N GLU A 27 -13.17 -0.21 6.88
CA GLU A 27 -14.03 0.70 6.12
C GLU A 27 -13.69 2.14 6.47
N GLN A 28 -13.70 2.99 5.46
CA GLN A 28 -13.27 4.37 5.52
C GLN A 28 -14.28 5.23 4.78
N LYS A 29 -14.61 6.36 5.38
CA LYS A 29 -15.55 7.32 4.82
C LYS A 29 -14.79 8.28 3.90
N VAL A 30 -14.93 8.10 2.59
CA VAL A 30 -14.18 8.85 1.59
C VAL A 30 -15.06 9.87 0.89
N CYS A 31 -14.54 11.08 0.70
CA CYS A 31 -15.26 12.11 -0.05
C CYS A 31 -15.15 11.86 -1.57
N GLU A 32 -16.28 11.79 -2.24
CA GLU A 32 -16.38 11.57 -3.69
C GLU A 32 -15.93 12.79 -4.50
N ILE A 33 -16.15 13.99 -3.97
CA ILE A 33 -15.89 15.27 -4.67
C ILE A 33 -14.50 15.81 -4.32
N THR A 34 -13.90 16.56 -5.24
CA THR A 34 -12.67 17.34 -5.00
C THR A 34 -13.08 18.71 -4.45
N GLU A 35 -12.43 19.20 -3.38
CA GLU A 35 -12.73 20.46 -2.65
C GLU A 35 -13.30 21.64 -3.47
N PRO A 36 -14.15 22.51 -2.86
CA PRO A 36 -14.25 22.82 -1.40
C PRO A 36 -15.48 22.22 -0.69
N LEU A 37 -16.19 21.29 -1.33
CA LEU A 37 -17.46 20.73 -0.83
C LEU A 37 -17.29 19.53 0.13
N CYS A 38 -16.05 19.14 0.44
CA CYS A 38 -15.71 18.14 1.45
C CYS A 38 -15.30 18.85 2.74
N ASN A 39 -16.27 19.29 3.54
CA ASN A 39 -16.00 19.81 4.86
C ASN A 39 -17.11 19.41 5.84
N ASP A 40 -16.80 19.43 7.14
CA ASP A 40 -17.74 19.02 8.20
C ASP A 40 -18.96 19.94 8.32
N HIS A 41 -18.89 21.13 7.73
CA HIS A 41 -19.94 22.15 7.77
C HIS A 41 -20.99 21.97 6.66
N ILE A 42 -20.65 21.32 5.54
CA ILE A 42 -21.52 21.07 4.39
C ILE A 42 -21.86 19.58 4.35
N LYS A 43 -22.93 19.20 5.07
CA LYS A 43 -23.49 17.83 5.13
C LYS A 43 -24.25 17.45 3.85
N VAL A 44 -23.60 17.53 2.70
CA VAL A 44 -24.18 17.02 1.44
C VAL A 44 -23.67 15.59 1.21
N ARG A 45 -24.49 14.77 0.55
CA ARG A 45 -24.38 13.30 0.31
C ARG A 45 -23.12 12.83 -0.47
N ASN A 46 -21.97 13.47 -0.29
CA ASN A 46 -20.78 13.32 -1.11
C ASN A 46 -19.74 12.37 -0.50
N TYR A 47 -20.14 11.52 0.44
CA TYR A 47 -19.26 10.55 1.08
C TYR A 47 -19.72 9.14 0.77
N THR A 48 -18.77 8.28 0.43
CA THR A 48 -19.00 6.86 0.21
C THR A 48 -18.15 6.04 1.17
N MET A 49 -18.69 4.92 1.61
CA MET A 49 -17.95 3.96 2.45
C MET A 49 -17.19 3.04 1.49
N VAL A 50 -15.87 3.07 1.59
CA VAL A 50 -14.99 2.18 0.84
C VAL A 50 -14.09 1.44 1.81
N ARG A 51 -13.60 0.27 1.40
CA ARG A 51 -12.59 -0.49 2.13
C ARG A 51 -11.37 -0.62 1.22
N PRO A 52 -10.42 0.33 1.28
CA PRO A 52 -9.28 0.36 0.37
C PRO A 52 -8.35 -0.82 0.63
N TYR A 53 -7.83 -1.43 -0.42
CA TYR A 53 -6.83 -2.48 -0.27
C TYR A 53 -5.53 -1.92 0.32
N ASN A 54 -5.08 -2.45 1.45
CA ASN A 54 -3.90 -1.97 2.19
C ASN A 54 -2.74 -3.00 2.19
N PHE A 55 -2.73 -3.94 1.24
CA PHE A 55 -1.73 -5.01 1.16
C PHE A 55 -1.67 -5.95 2.38
N MET A 56 -2.64 -5.87 3.31
CA MET A 56 -2.61 -6.49 4.63
C MET A 56 -1.36 -6.10 5.44
N MET A 57 -0.81 -4.90 5.18
CA MET A 57 0.37 -4.40 5.86
C MET A 57 -0.04 -3.64 7.13
N ASN A 58 0.49 -4.04 8.28
CA ASN A 58 0.38 -3.28 9.52
C ASN A 58 1.31 -2.05 9.49
N ILE A 59 1.19 -1.20 10.50
CA ILE A 59 1.96 0.06 10.57
C ILE A 59 3.48 -0.16 10.59
N GLN A 60 3.96 -1.28 11.13
CA GLN A 60 5.38 -1.61 11.11
C GLN A 60 5.85 -1.90 9.69
N HIS A 61 5.09 -2.66 8.91
CA HIS A 61 5.40 -2.94 7.50
C HIS A 61 5.34 -1.67 6.64
N TRP A 62 4.36 -0.80 6.85
CA TRP A 62 4.29 0.49 6.15
C TRP A 62 5.49 1.40 6.45
N ALA A 63 5.99 1.37 7.69
CA ALA A 63 7.16 2.14 8.08
C ALA A 63 8.47 1.64 7.42
N GLU A 64 8.51 0.40 6.92
CA GLU A 64 9.66 -0.09 6.15
C GLU A 64 9.72 0.49 4.72
N VAL A 65 8.64 1.09 4.21
CA VAL A 65 8.58 1.63 2.84
C VAL A 65 9.20 3.03 2.77
N GLU A 66 10.53 3.08 2.62
CA GLU A 66 11.28 4.35 2.63
C GLU A 66 11.19 5.14 1.32
N ASN A 67 10.84 4.48 0.20
CA ASN A 67 10.63 5.18 -1.06
C ASN A 67 9.27 5.89 -1.04
N THR A 68 9.32 7.22 -0.98
CA THR A 68 8.14 8.07 -0.85
C THR A 68 7.16 7.87 -2.00
N ILE A 69 7.68 7.76 -3.23
CA ILE A 69 6.83 7.60 -4.41
C ILE A 69 6.14 6.24 -4.43
N GLU A 70 6.83 5.18 -4.06
CA GLU A 70 6.25 3.84 -3.91
C GLU A 70 5.12 3.83 -2.89
N LEU A 71 5.34 4.44 -1.72
CA LEU A 71 4.33 4.58 -0.67
C LEU A 71 3.07 5.32 -1.17
N LEU A 72 3.26 6.47 -1.84
CA LEU A 72 2.17 7.25 -2.40
C LEU A 72 1.41 6.51 -3.52
N MET A 73 2.14 5.76 -4.36
CA MET A 73 1.53 4.89 -5.38
C MET A 73 0.76 3.74 -4.75
N ALA A 74 1.25 3.13 -3.68
CA ALA A 74 0.58 2.02 -2.99
C ALA A 74 -0.74 2.48 -2.38
N VAL A 75 -0.74 3.66 -1.77
CA VAL A 75 -1.94 4.28 -1.24
C VAL A 75 -2.92 4.61 -2.36
N ARG A 76 -2.46 5.25 -3.44
CA ARG A 76 -3.30 5.53 -4.61
C ARG A 76 -3.93 4.26 -5.16
N PHE A 77 -3.12 3.21 -5.31
CA PHE A 77 -3.57 1.90 -5.76
C PHE A 77 -4.63 1.33 -4.82
N GLY A 78 -4.42 1.37 -3.51
CA GLY A 78 -5.41 0.94 -2.52
C GLY A 78 -6.75 1.66 -2.64
N MET A 79 -6.73 2.98 -2.86
CA MET A 79 -7.94 3.78 -3.10
C MET A 79 -8.69 3.38 -4.39
N GLU A 80 -7.96 2.91 -5.41
CA GLU A 80 -8.54 2.41 -6.66
C GLU A 80 -9.17 1.01 -6.49
N TRP A 81 -8.83 0.28 -5.41
CA TRP A 81 -9.29 -1.07 -5.11
C TRP A 81 -10.12 -1.14 -3.82
N ASP A 82 -11.42 -0.94 -3.95
CA ASP A 82 -12.39 -1.10 -2.87
C ASP A 82 -12.76 -2.58 -2.66
N VAL A 83 -12.23 -3.20 -1.60
CA VAL A 83 -12.43 -4.63 -1.31
C VAL A 83 -13.85 -4.95 -0.84
N ASN A 84 -14.66 -3.96 -0.44
CA ASN A 84 -16.09 -4.18 -0.16
C ASN A 84 -16.88 -4.63 -1.40
N LYS A 85 -16.34 -4.38 -2.60
CA LYS A 85 -16.94 -4.79 -3.88
C LYS A 85 -16.45 -6.16 -4.34
N LEU A 86 -15.61 -6.82 -3.56
CA LEU A 86 -15.03 -8.12 -3.87
C LEU A 86 -15.61 -9.20 -2.94
N PRO A 87 -15.62 -10.48 -3.36
CA PRO A 87 -15.97 -11.58 -2.46
C PRO A 87 -15.06 -11.59 -1.23
N GLU A 88 -15.65 -11.69 -0.04
CA GLU A 88 -14.91 -11.66 1.23
C GLU A 88 -13.83 -12.76 1.30
N SER A 89 -14.09 -13.91 0.68
CA SER A 89 -13.13 -15.03 0.59
C SER A 89 -11.80 -14.63 -0.07
N ASN A 90 -11.78 -13.59 -0.90
CA ASN A 90 -10.55 -13.10 -1.51
C ASN A 90 -9.55 -12.61 -0.46
N MET A 91 -10.02 -12.00 0.63
CA MET A 91 -9.16 -11.46 1.68
C MET A 91 -8.49 -12.55 2.53
N ALA A 92 -8.99 -13.78 2.47
CA ALA A 92 -8.39 -14.94 3.11
C ALA A 92 -7.53 -15.76 2.13
N ASP A 93 -7.56 -15.46 0.82
CA ASP A 93 -6.92 -16.24 -0.23
C ASP A 93 -5.54 -15.68 -0.61
N PRO A 94 -4.43 -16.40 -0.32
CA PRO A 94 -3.09 -15.99 -0.70
C PRO A 94 -2.90 -15.75 -2.20
N ALA A 95 -3.67 -16.44 -3.06
CA ALA A 95 -3.63 -16.25 -4.49
C ALA A 95 -4.17 -14.87 -4.91
N PHE A 96 -5.21 -14.37 -4.23
CA PHE A 96 -5.70 -13.02 -4.46
C PHE A 96 -4.63 -11.99 -4.08
N HIS A 97 -4.02 -12.10 -2.90
CA HIS A 97 -2.98 -11.15 -2.48
C HIS A 97 -1.73 -11.24 -3.38
N THR A 98 -1.35 -12.43 -3.85
CA THR A 98 -0.28 -12.61 -4.84
C THR A 98 -0.59 -11.79 -6.11
N ARG A 99 -1.82 -11.90 -6.63
CA ARG A 99 -2.26 -11.11 -7.78
C ARG A 99 -2.20 -9.61 -7.51
N MET A 100 -2.64 -9.16 -6.33
CA MET A 100 -2.62 -7.74 -5.98
C MET A 100 -1.20 -7.17 -5.91
N TYR A 101 -0.25 -7.88 -5.30
CA TYR A 101 1.16 -7.47 -5.26
C TYR A 101 1.77 -7.37 -6.67
N ILE A 102 1.50 -8.34 -7.54
CA ILE A 102 1.95 -8.30 -8.94
C ILE A 102 1.27 -7.16 -9.72
N THR A 103 -0.02 -6.93 -9.49
CA THR A 103 -0.76 -5.84 -10.14
C THR A 103 -0.20 -4.49 -9.70
N PHE A 104 0.15 -4.34 -8.43
CA PHE A 104 0.86 -3.16 -7.92
C PHE A 104 2.27 -3.03 -8.52
N HIS A 105 3.01 -4.13 -8.68
CA HIS A 105 4.30 -4.11 -9.35
C HIS A 105 4.20 -3.50 -10.76
N ASN A 106 3.24 -3.95 -11.57
CA ASN A 106 2.98 -3.37 -12.89
C ASN A 106 2.50 -1.91 -12.82
N TYR A 107 1.72 -1.59 -11.79
CA TYR A 107 1.27 -0.22 -11.54
C TYR A 107 2.45 0.71 -11.32
N VAL A 108 3.40 0.31 -10.47
CA VAL A 108 4.65 1.05 -10.23
C VAL A 108 5.42 1.19 -11.54
N LEU A 109 5.63 0.13 -12.31
CA LEU A 109 6.34 0.21 -13.59
C LEU A 109 5.71 1.20 -14.57
N LYS A 110 4.39 1.14 -14.74
CA LYS A 110 3.63 2.05 -15.60
C LYS A 110 3.80 3.51 -15.19
N HIS A 111 3.77 3.78 -13.88
CA HIS A 111 3.81 5.13 -13.36
C HIS A 111 5.23 5.66 -13.12
N ALA A 112 6.22 4.77 -12.93
CA ALA A 112 7.62 5.11 -12.76
C ALA A 112 8.16 5.85 -13.99
N MET A 113 7.64 5.56 -15.19
CA MET A 113 8.01 6.22 -16.46
C MET A 113 7.64 7.71 -16.55
N LYS A 114 6.84 8.24 -15.60
CA LYS A 114 6.53 9.67 -15.52
C LYS A 114 7.69 10.49 -14.95
N GLU A 115 7.71 11.78 -15.24
CA GLU A 115 8.67 12.73 -14.66
C GLU A 115 8.31 13.10 -13.22
N GLY A 116 9.31 13.39 -12.39
CA GLY A 116 9.13 13.72 -10.97
C GLY A 116 8.19 14.90 -10.74
N ALA A 117 8.34 15.99 -11.50
CA ALA A 117 7.46 17.16 -11.38
C ALA A 117 5.98 16.82 -11.67
N ARG A 118 5.71 15.93 -12.63
CA ARG A 118 4.35 15.50 -12.97
C ARG A 118 3.73 14.62 -11.87
N ILE A 119 4.50 13.69 -11.32
CA ILE A 119 4.08 12.84 -10.19
C ILE A 119 3.82 13.68 -8.94
N VAL A 120 4.69 14.64 -8.64
CA VAL A 120 4.50 15.58 -7.53
C VAL A 120 3.24 16.41 -7.76
N GLY A 121 3.04 16.94 -8.97
CA GLY A 121 1.82 17.67 -9.33
C GLY A 121 0.57 16.84 -9.10
N GLU A 122 0.55 15.56 -9.52
CA GLU A 122 -0.56 14.63 -9.29
C GLU A 122 -0.85 14.42 -7.80
N PHE A 123 0.18 14.16 -6.98
CA PHE A 123 0.00 13.90 -5.54
C PHE A 123 -0.21 15.17 -4.70
N GLN A 124 0.19 16.33 -5.21
CA GLN A 124 -0.06 17.61 -4.56
C GLN A 124 -1.46 18.16 -4.83
N GLN A 125 -2.21 17.58 -5.80
CA GLN A 125 -3.60 17.94 -6.02
C GLN A 125 -4.38 17.82 -4.72
N THR A 126 -5.09 18.89 -4.37
CA THR A 126 -5.95 18.95 -3.18
C THR A 126 -6.91 17.76 -3.13
N ALA A 127 -7.46 17.37 -4.29
CA ALA A 127 -8.25 16.16 -4.47
C ALA A 127 -7.59 14.89 -3.92
N PHE A 128 -6.32 14.66 -4.28
CA PHE A 128 -5.57 13.51 -3.85
C PHE A 128 -5.26 13.59 -2.36
N LYS A 129 -4.84 14.76 -1.86
CA LYS A 129 -4.58 14.97 -0.43
C LYS A 129 -5.81 14.74 0.44
N VAL A 130 -6.97 15.23 0.01
CA VAL A 130 -8.24 15.06 0.74
C VAL A 130 -8.67 13.61 0.72
N ARG A 131 -8.62 12.94 -0.44
CA ARG A 131 -8.93 11.51 -0.52
C ARG A 131 -7.96 10.69 0.30
N PHE A 132 -6.67 10.99 0.24
CA PHE A 132 -5.65 10.36 1.07
C PHE A 132 -5.97 10.51 2.56
N LEU A 133 -6.16 11.74 3.03
CA LEU A 133 -6.40 12.02 4.45
C LEU A 133 -7.72 11.44 4.97
N SER A 134 -8.77 11.41 4.15
CA SER A 134 -10.07 10.80 4.49
C SER A 134 -10.08 9.28 4.38
N THR A 135 -9.26 8.71 3.48
CA THR A 135 -9.16 7.26 3.30
C THR A 135 -8.26 6.61 4.35
N PHE A 136 -7.26 7.32 4.85
CA PHE A 136 -6.39 6.85 5.92
C PHE A 136 -6.73 7.58 7.22
N ALA A 137 -8.02 7.84 7.44
CA ALA A 137 -8.62 8.77 8.39
C ALA A 137 -7.71 9.04 9.59
N VAL A 138 -6.92 10.10 9.49
CA VAL A 138 -5.98 10.47 10.57
C VAL A 138 -6.74 10.83 11.85
N ASP A 139 -8.02 11.19 11.73
CA ASP A 139 -8.89 11.52 12.86
C ASP A 139 -9.58 10.30 13.50
N GLU A 140 -9.78 9.18 12.79
CA GLU A 140 -10.17 7.90 13.43
C GLU A 140 -8.97 7.24 14.16
N LEU A 141 -7.74 7.58 13.75
CA LEU A 141 -6.53 7.27 14.53
C LEU A 141 -6.46 8.07 15.85
N LEU A 142 -7.22 9.17 15.98
CA LEU A 142 -7.43 9.85 17.27
C LEU A 142 -8.50 9.16 18.13
N GLU A 143 -9.45 8.43 17.55
CA GLU A 143 -10.43 7.61 18.31
C GLU A 143 -9.84 6.30 18.85
N LEU A 144 -8.68 5.85 18.34
CA LEU A 144 -7.82 4.84 18.98
C LEU A 144 -7.37 5.23 20.40
N ARG A 145 -7.57 6.48 20.82
CA ARG A 145 -7.40 6.95 22.20
C ARG A 145 -8.26 6.16 23.21
N ASN A 146 -9.31 5.46 22.76
CA ASN A 146 -10.16 4.63 23.60
C ASN A 146 -9.91 3.11 23.47
N LEU A 147 -8.99 2.65 22.63
CA LEU A 147 -8.51 1.27 22.70
C LEU A 147 -7.40 1.21 23.77
N SER A 148 -7.71 0.44 24.80
CA SER A 148 -6.97 0.28 26.06
C SER A 148 -5.47 0.54 25.99
N LYS A 149 -5.02 1.50 26.82
CA LYS A 149 -3.66 1.67 27.34
C LYS A 149 -2.91 0.34 27.40
N PHE A 150 -1.95 0.10 26.50
CA PHE A 150 -0.68 -0.60 26.76
C PHE A 150 0.21 -0.48 25.49
N ASP A 151 1.19 0.43 25.56
CA ASP A 151 2.45 0.48 24.80
C ASP A 151 2.55 0.72 23.27
N GLN A 152 1.51 1.20 22.57
CA GLN A 152 1.64 1.53 21.12
C GLN A 152 1.39 3.00 20.73
N GLY A 153 1.07 3.87 21.68
CA GLY A 153 0.52 5.21 21.43
C GLY A 153 1.51 6.36 21.20
N LYS A 154 2.82 6.14 21.00
CA LYS A 154 3.77 7.22 20.66
C LYS A 154 4.47 6.98 19.32
N GLU A 155 4.85 5.73 19.08
CA GLU A 155 5.49 5.30 17.84
C GLU A 155 4.52 5.32 16.64
N ILE A 156 3.24 4.99 16.86
CA ILE A 156 2.21 5.07 15.81
C ILE A 156 1.93 6.54 15.44
N TYR A 157 1.86 7.43 16.43
CA TYR A 157 1.66 8.87 16.18
C TYR A 157 2.83 9.50 15.43
N SER A 158 4.08 9.18 15.81
CA SER A 158 5.24 9.68 15.07
C SER A 158 5.24 9.18 13.62
N LYS A 159 4.87 7.93 13.37
CA LYS A 159 4.78 7.38 12.00
C LYS A 159 3.70 8.05 11.14
N ILE A 160 2.61 8.52 11.76
CA ILE A 160 1.56 9.29 11.06
C ILE A 160 2.04 10.72 10.78
N GLU A 161 2.73 11.35 11.72
CA GLU A 161 3.40 12.64 11.49
C GLU A 161 4.44 12.52 10.37
N ASP A 162 5.23 11.44 10.35
CA ASP A 162 6.19 11.15 9.28
C ASP A 162 5.50 11.04 7.90
N LEU A 163 4.29 10.48 7.85
CA LEU A 163 3.50 10.37 6.62
C LEU A 163 2.98 11.73 6.15
N LYS A 164 2.49 12.58 7.06
CA LYS A 164 2.09 13.96 6.77
C LYS A 164 3.29 14.80 6.31
N ASP A 165 4.40 14.66 7.00
CA ASP A 165 5.68 15.29 6.66
C ASP A 165 6.17 14.85 5.29
N THR A 166 5.98 13.59 4.95
CA THR A 166 6.32 13.05 3.63
C THR A 166 5.56 13.78 2.51
N PHE A 167 4.27 14.07 2.70
CA PHE A 167 3.51 14.91 1.75
C PHE A 167 3.95 16.36 1.74
N ALA A 168 4.23 16.94 2.90
CA ALA A 168 4.65 18.33 3.02
C ALA A 168 6.03 18.58 2.41
N LYS A 169 6.93 17.60 2.51
CA LYS A 169 8.32 17.65 2.02
C LYS A 169 8.48 17.08 0.61
N LEU A 170 7.41 16.52 0.02
CA LEU A 170 7.41 15.99 -1.34
C LEU A 170 7.80 17.10 -2.33
N ASN A 171 8.98 16.96 -2.92
CA ASN A 171 9.52 17.87 -3.92
C ASN A 171 9.97 17.12 -5.17
N ALA A 172 10.11 17.86 -6.27
CA ALA A 172 10.43 17.27 -7.57
C ALA A 172 11.78 16.53 -7.59
N ALA A 173 12.78 16.99 -6.82
CA ALA A 173 14.09 16.35 -6.77
C ALA A 173 14.03 14.97 -6.10
N LYS A 174 13.47 14.88 -4.89
CA LYS A 174 13.28 13.60 -4.18
C LYS A 174 12.39 12.65 -4.99
N ALA A 175 11.30 13.14 -5.55
CA ALA A 175 10.41 12.34 -6.39
C ALA A 175 11.12 11.79 -7.63
N SER A 176 11.99 12.58 -8.26
CA SER A 176 12.76 12.13 -9.43
C SER A 176 13.76 11.04 -9.06
N THR A 177 14.46 11.20 -7.93
CA THR A 177 15.36 10.16 -7.39
C THR A 177 14.59 8.88 -7.09
N ASP A 178 13.48 8.97 -6.37
CA ASP A 178 12.67 7.80 -6.01
C ASP A 178 12.10 7.08 -7.23
N LEU A 179 11.63 7.82 -8.24
CA LEU A 179 11.19 7.25 -9.51
C LEU A 179 12.35 6.55 -10.25
N ALA A 180 13.54 7.15 -10.26
CA ALA A 180 14.72 6.54 -10.88
C ALA A 180 15.08 5.21 -10.21
N GLN A 181 15.03 5.14 -8.88
CA GLN A 181 15.26 3.89 -8.16
C GLN A 181 14.24 2.81 -8.53
N LEU A 182 12.95 3.17 -8.61
CA LEU A 182 11.89 2.23 -9.01
C LEU A 182 12.07 1.72 -10.46
N ARG A 183 12.53 2.60 -11.37
CA ARG A 183 12.87 2.20 -12.76
C ARG A 183 14.08 1.27 -12.80
N MET A 184 15.15 1.60 -12.08
CA MET A 184 16.36 0.78 -12.02
C MET A 184 16.09 -0.58 -11.39
N ASN A 185 15.16 -0.62 -10.44
CA ASN A 185 14.69 -1.84 -9.81
C ASN A 185 13.70 -2.62 -10.68
N ASP A 186 13.22 -2.08 -11.80
CA ASP A 186 12.15 -2.69 -12.60
C ASP A 186 10.92 -3.06 -11.74
N GLY A 187 10.52 -2.18 -10.81
CA GLY A 187 9.37 -2.38 -9.92
C GLY A 187 9.53 -1.81 -8.51
N PRO A 188 8.59 -2.11 -7.59
CA PRO A 188 8.65 -1.70 -6.19
C PRO A 188 9.87 -2.27 -5.45
N LEU A 189 10.51 -1.43 -4.65
CA LEU A 189 11.67 -1.78 -3.83
C LEU A 189 11.26 -2.48 -2.54
N PHE A 190 10.10 -2.14 -1.99
CA PHE A 190 9.68 -2.56 -0.65
C PHE A 190 8.41 -3.43 -0.69
N ILE A 191 7.34 -2.98 -1.33
CA ILE A 191 6.06 -3.69 -1.45
C ILE A 191 6.17 -4.70 -2.60
N ASN A 192 6.97 -5.72 -2.36
CA ASN A 192 7.30 -6.79 -3.28
C ASN A 192 7.11 -8.16 -2.61
N ARG A 193 7.63 -9.22 -3.23
CA ARG A 193 7.51 -10.59 -2.73
C ARG A 193 8.11 -10.80 -1.34
N GLU A 194 9.17 -10.07 -1.00
CA GLU A 194 9.78 -10.17 0.34
C GLU A 194 8.88 -9.55 1.41
N MET A 195 8.23 -8.41 1.11
CA MET A 195 7.19 -7.87 2.00
C MET A 195 6.00 -8.83 2.09
N PHE A 196 5.58 -9.45 0.98
CA PHE A 196 4.53 -10.47 1.02
C PHE A 196 4.88 -11.62 1.97
N LYS A 197 6.10 -12.15 1.89
CA LYS A 197 6.57 -13.21 2.80
C LYS A 197 6.51 -12.78 4.26
N LYS A 198 6.90 -11.53 4.58
CA LYS A 198 6.80 -10.98 5.95
C LYS A 198 5.34 -10.87 6.41
N VAL A 199 4.47 -10.32 5.56
CA VAL A 199 3.06 -10.06 5.87
C VAL A 199 2.26 -11.35 6.02
N PHE A 200 2.43 -12.30 5.09
CA PHE A 200 1.60 -13.49 4.98
C PHE A 200 2.22 -14.76 5.59
N ASN A 201 3.48 -14.68 6.01
CA ASN A 201 4.29 -15.83 6.49
C ASN A 201 4.28 -17.03 5.51
N GLN A 202 4.18 -16.73 4.22
CA GLN A 202 4.17 -17.68 3.12
C GLN A 202 4.63 -16.96 1.85
N ASP A 203 5.09 -17.73 0.88
CA ASP A 203 5.50 -17.17 -0.40
C ASP A 203 4.31 -16.97 -1.36
N PHE A 204 4.51 -16.26 -2.46
CA PHE A 204 3.53 -16.11 -3.53
C PHE A 204 2.94 -17.45 -3.98
N ASN A 205 1.63 -17.44 -4.23
CA ASN A 205 0.94 -18.64 -4.69
C ASN A 205 1.45 -19.05 -6.09
N PRO A 206 2.05 -20.24 -6.25
CA PRO A 206 2.72 -20.59 -7.50
C PRO A 206 1.75 -20.75 -8.68
N LYS A 207 0.50 -21.17 -8.42
CA LYS A 207 -0.54 -21.27 -9.47
C LYS A 207 -0.94 -19.89 -9.96
N MET A 208 -1.08 -18.91 -9.05
CA MET A 208 -1.36 -17.54 -9.46
C MET A 208 -0.20 -16.96 -10.27
N ILE A 209 1.05 -17.19 -9.85
CA ILE A 209 2.23 -16.79 -10.62
C ILE A 209 2.19 -17.35 -12.04
N GLN A 210 1.86 -18.63 -12.18
CA GLN A 210 1.72 -19.28 -13.48
C GLN A 210 0.64 -18.61 -14.34
N ILE A 211 -0.54 -18.34 -13.77
CA ILE A 211 -1.64 -17.64 -14.47
C ILE A 211 -1.19 -16.25 -14.94
N MET A 212 -0.59 -15.45 -14.05
CA MET A 212 -0.14 -14.10 -14.38
C MET A 212 0.96 -14.12 -15.45
N LYS A 213 1.88 -15.10 -15.42
CA LYS A 213 2.88 -15.32 -16.48
C LYS A 213 2.25 -15.67 -17.82
N GLN A 214 1.28 -16.59 -17.83
CA GLN A 214 0.54 -16.98 -19.05
C GLN A 214 -0.21 -15.80 -19.66
N ASN A 215 -0.76 -14.92 -18.82
CA ASN A 215 -1.42 -13.69 -19.25
C ASN A 215 -0.44 -12.58 -19.66
N ARG A 216 0.87 -12.79 -19.52
CA ARG A 216 1.93 -11.78 -19.72
C ARG A 216 1.81 -10.56 -18.81
N GLU A 217 1.18 -10.76 -17.65
CA GLU A 217 1.02 -9.75 -16.59
C GLU A 217 2.16 -9.82 -15.57
N TYR A 218 3.07 -10.78 -15.67
CA TYR A 218 4.20 -10.90 -14.75
C TYR A 218 5.40 -11.54 -15.43
N LEU A 219 6.50 -10.81 -15.51
CA LEU A 219 7.73 -11.28 -16.15
C LEU A 219 8.69 -11.98 -15.16
N GLY A 220 8.46 -11.77 -13.86
CA GLY A 220 9.28 -12.30 -12.78
C GLY A 220 9.52 -11.24 -11.71
N ASP A 221 10.09 -11.67 -10.58
CA ASP A 221 10.56 -10.71 -9.58
C ASP A 221 11.77 -9.95 -10.14
N PRO A 222 11.84 -8.63 -9.90
CA PRO A 222 13.00 -7.87 -10.28
C PRO A 222 14.23 -8.32 -9.49
N VAL A 223 15.42 -8.17 -10.08
CA VAL A 223 16.68 -8.36 -9.36
C VAL A 223 16.87 -7.17 -8.43
N ASN A 224 16.39 -7.29 -7.19
CA ASN A 224 16.30 -6.19 -6.23
C ASN A 224 17.61 -5.39 -6.15
N VAL A 225 17.62 -4.14 -6.62
CA VAL A 225 18.85 -3.34 -6.72
C VAL A 225 19.44 -2.96 -5.36
N ARG A 226 18.67 -3.07 -4.25
CA ARG A 226 19.21 -2.93 -2.89
C ARG A 226 20.22 -4.03 -2.55
N GLU A 227 20.03 -5.25 -3.05
CA GLU A 227 20.93 -6.37 -2.80
C GLU A 227 22.27 -6.25 -3.54
N LYS A 228 22.35 -5.33 -4.53
CA LYS A 228 23.57 -5.08 -5.32
C LYS A 228 24.47 -3.97 -4.78
N GLY A 229 24.11 -3.33 -3.66
CA GLY A 229 24.93 -2.25 -3.07
C GLY A 229 25.11 -1.05 -3.99
N LEU A 230 24.13 -0.75 -4.85
CA LEU A 230 24.15 0.41 -5.76
C LEU A 230 23.68 1.71 -5.07
N TYR A 231 23.98 1.85 -3.78
CA TYR A 231 23.76 3.03 -2.95
C TYR A 231 25.01 3.34 -2.14
#